data_AF-A0ABD5X4H9-F1
#
_entry.id   AF-A0ABD5X4H9-F1
#
_cell.length_a   1.000
_cell.length_b   1.000
_cell.length_c   1.000
_cell.angle_alpha   90.00
_cell.angle_beta   90.00
_cell.angle_gamma   90.00
#
_symmetry.space_group_name_H-M   'P 1'
#
loop_
_entity.id
_entity.type
_entity.pdbx_description
1 polymer ?
#
loop_
_entity_poly.entity_id
_entity_poly.type
_entity_poly.pdbx_seq_one_letter_code
_entity_poly.pdbx_strand_id
1 'polypeptide(L)'
;MSPQSFSRRRVLKSGAGMASAIALAGCLESFSDEKSTTSFDAVPADATFITRVDINRALDDELFRDRIKTVTEAGGLVVPDSMSVQEMLNAVEANIGLDLRDAQEIVAFGNETGFAFIIVADWSEADITAAVEDARGELTSTTHASQSIYKSSRFAVGVVPDGRYVIGNLGLVRTSLDVAAGNDNALSGNLAEGMEATPDGYLQFAFELSPEMVPEQSGLDSFVLDDIMYGYGGLYRSGDSRGGELIFETTGTDSASTLVDDLTVGLQNARTAVADDQIDEIFDGDVTAVLEATTVTQDAATVTLKTDDGRGLLASVPPTVLLTYFLELGSSSGPVPPTANLQLTYDKSTESLTITHEAGDAIPASDIFVRGTGVPTGSWAALGGETDDRNSEALVVAGSQLQLTAESDFDVRVFWNAEASDPVLLGQRAGPDA
;
A
#
# COMPACT_ATOMS: atom_id res chain seq x y z
N MET A 1 8.89 21.49 19.41
CA MET A 1 8.75 20.53 18.30
C MET A 1 7.38 20.77 17.67
N SER A 2 7.31 20.90 16.35
CA SER A 2 6.02 21.08 15.65
C SER A 2 5.28 19.74 15.57
N PRO A 3 3.94 19.72 15.63
CA PRO A 3 3.18 18.51 15.35
C PRO A 3 3.37 18.13 13.87
N GLN A 4 3.79 16.89 13.59
CA GLN A 4 3.72 16.35 12.24
C GLN A 4 2.26 15.96 11.96
N SER A 5 1.63 16.65 11.02
CA SER A 5 0.36 16.23 10.45
C SER A 5 0.62 15.07 9.49
N PHE A 6 0.07 13.89 9.80
CA PHE A 6 0.04 12.79 8.84
C PHE A 6 -0.83 13.19 7.64
N SER A 7 -0.22 13.23 6.45
CA SER A 7 -0.93 13.47 5.19
C SER A 7 -1.57 12.16 4.72
N ARG A 8 -2.82 12.21 4.23
CA ARG A 8 -3.50 11.08 3.56
C ARG A 8 -2.58 10.40 2.54
N ARG A 9 -1.84 11.20 1.76
CA ARG A 9 -0.88 10.72 0.74
C ARG A 9 0.29 9.89 1.28
N ARG A 10 0.62 9.98 2.58
CA ARG A 10 1.66 9.14 3.23
C ARG A 10 1.09 7.83 3.75
N VAL A 11 -0.17 7.81 4.17
CA VAL A 11 -0.92 6.58 4.54
C VAL A 11 -1.19 5.70 3.31
N LEU A 12 -1.26 6.31 2.11
CA LEU A 12 -1.45 5.58 0.84
C LEU A 12 -0.14 5.22 0.14
N LYS A 13 0.92 6.05 0.19
CA LYS A 13 2.26 5.65 -0.31
C LYS A 13 2.96 4.61 0.57
N SER A 14 2.47 4.39 1.79
CA SER A 14 2.63 3.08 2.43
C SER A 14 1.50 2.20 1.90
N GLY A 15 1.79 1.35 0.91
CA GLY A 15 0.82 0.37 0.36
C GLY A 15 0.27 -0.62 1.40
N ALA A 16 0.78 -0.54 2.62
CA ALA A 16 0.25 -1.13 3.83
C ALA A 16 -0.86 -0.26 4.46
N GLY A 17 -1.87 0.22 3.72
CA GLY A 17 -2.99 0.95 4.35
C GLY A 17 -3.71 0.13 5.43
N MET A 18 -3.91 -1.16 5.16
CA MET A 18 -4.46 -2.14 6.13
C MET A 18 -3.36 -2.94 6.85
N ALA A 19 -2.21 -3.18 6.22
CA ALA A 19 -1.06 -3.85 6.85
C ALA A 19 -0.07 -2.90 7.55
N SER A 20 -0.40 -1.63 7.72
CA SER A 20 0.30 -0.65 8.58
C SER A 20 -0.62 0.23 9.42
N ALA A 21 -1.95 -0.01 9.36
CA ALA A 21 -2.76 0.00 10.59
C ALA A 21 -2.17 -0.94 11.66
N ILE A 22 -1.43 -1.94 11.19
CA ILE A 22 -0.57 -2.90 11.88
C ILE A 22 0.75 -2.21 12.34
N ALA A 23 1.65 -1.77 11.46
CA ALA A 23 2.92 -1.05 11.77
C ALA A 23 2.82 0.44 12.24
N LEU A 24 1.83 0.84 13.06
CA LEU A 24 1.75 2.19 13.66
C LEU A 24 1.63 2.15 15.19
N ALA A 25 2.72 2.06 15.95
CA ALA A 25 4.10 2.49 15.65
C ALA A 25 5.10 1.43 16.16
N GLY A 26 5.92 1.75 17.17
CA GLY A 26 6.33 0.74 18.16
C GLY A 26 5.14 0.31 19.03
N CYS A 27 4.00 0.00 18.39
CA CYS A 27 2.68 -0.27 18.97
C CYS A 27 1.84 -1.17 18.03
N LEU A 28 2.23 -2.45 17.92
CA LEU A 28 1.31 -3.60 17.92
C LEU A 28 0.29 -3.79 16.80
N GLU A 29 0.80 -4.40 15.75
CA GLU A 29 0.33 -5.65 15.15
C GLU A 29 0.54 -6.87 16.09
N SER A 30 -0.20 -8.00 16.04
CA SER A 30 -1.41 -8.41 15.28
C SER A 30 -2.18 -9.51 16.08
N PHE A 31 -3.44 -9.85 15.74
CA PHE A 31 -4.44 -10.52 16.64
C PHE A 31 -5.01 -11.89 16.14
N SER A 32 -6.27 -12.43 16.22
CA SER A 32 -7.64 -12.29 16.85
C SER A 32 -8.64 -13.57 16.98
N ASP A 33 -8.33 -14.75 17.58
CA ASP A 33 -9.33 -15.80 18.03
C ASP A 33 -8.61 -16.80 18.99
N GLU A 34 -9.09 -17.98 19.47
CA GLU A 34 -10.29 -18.82 19.21
C GLU A 34 -10.83 -19.48 20.51
N LYS A 35 -12.13 -19.71 20.74
CA LYS A 35 -13.35 -19.37 19.97
C LYS A 35 -14.39 -18.75 20.90
N SER A 36 -14.70 -17.47 20.70
CA SER A 36 -15.51 -16.64 21.62
C SER A 36 -16.80 -16.11 21.00
N THR A 37 -17.58 -15.33 21.75
CA THR A 37 -18.73 -14.57 21.23
C THR A 37 -18.24 -13.42 20.34
N THR A 38 -18.79 -13.30 19.14
CA THR A 38 -18.31 -12.43 18.06
C THR A 38 -18.20 -10.95 18.44
N SER A 39 -16.98 -10.43 18.43
CA SER A 39 -16.58 -9.02 18.63
C SER A 39 -17.25 -7.97 17.73
N PHE A 40 -17.84 -8.39 16.61
CA PHE A 40 -18.52 -7.51 15.65
C PHE A 40 -19.73 -6.78 16.26
N ASP A 41 -20.24 -7.24 17.40
CA ASP A 41 -21.32 -6.61 18.18
C ASP A 41 -20.96 -5.23 18.76
N ALA A 42 -19.70 -4.79 18.66
CA ALA A 42 -19.23 -3.46 19.02
C ALA A 42 -18.71 -2.62 17.83
N VAL A 43 -18.75 -3.15 16.59
CA VAL A 43 -18.33 -2.44 15.37
C VAL A 43 -19.50 -1.61 14.83
N PRO A 44 -19.35 -0.29 14.61
CA PRO A 44 -20.41 0.54 14.03
C PRO A 44 -20.80 0.20 12.60
N ALA A 45 -22.08 0.46 12.27
CA ALA A 45 -22.63 0.33 10.92
C ALA A 45 -22.04 1.33 9.88
N ASP A 46 -21.28 2.34 10.30
CA ASP A 46 -20.61 3.32 9.41
C ASP A 46 -19.11 3.01 9.17
N ALA A 47 -18.64 1.82 9.53
CA ALA A 47 -17.31 1.34 9.15
C ALA A 47 -17.25 1.03 7.64
N THR A 48 -16.21 1.51 6.94
CA THR A 48 -15.94 1.22 5.52
C THR A 48 -14.84 0.19 5.33
N PHE A 49 -14.13 -0.19 6.40
CA PHE A 49 -13.28 -1.38 6.43
C PHE A 49 -13.32 -2.04 7.81
N ILE A 50 -13.07 -3.35 7.82
CA ILE A 50 -12.89 -4.19 9.00
C ILE A 50 -11.78 -5.23 8.75
N THR A 51 -11.02 -5.56 9.80
CA THR A 51 -10.02 -6.62 9.80
C THR A 51 -10.01 -7.33 11.14
N ARG A 52 -10.10 -8.66 11.09
CA ARG A 52 -9.96 -9.61 12.19
C ARG A 52 -8.83 -10.57 11.83
N VAL A 53 -7.95 -10.87 12.75
CA VAL A 53 -6.78 -11.74 12.62
C VAL A 53 -7.10 -13.06 13.40
N ASP A 54 -6.18 -13.99 13.74
CA ASP A 54 -6.43 -15.03 14.80
C ASP A 54 -5.21 -15.25 15.73
N ILE A 55 -5.26 -14.91 17.05
CA ILE A 55 -4.09 -14.90 17.95
C ILE A 55 -3.70 -16.33 18.22
N ASN A 56 -4.63 -17.11 18.77
CA ASN A 56 -4.26 -18.41 19.28
C ASN A 56 -3.95 -19.34 18.12
N ARG A 57 -4.60 -19.18 16.94
CA ARG A 57 -4.25 -19.92 15.72
C ARG A 57 -3.07 -19.33 14.91
N ALA A 58 -2.75 -18.04 14.97
CA ALA A 58 -1.51 -17.49 14.37
C ALA A 58 -0.29 -17.77 15.23
N LEU A 59 -0.40 -17.57 16.55
CA LEU A 59 0.63 -17.98 17.49
C LEU A 59 0.78 -19.50 17.50
N ASP A 60 -0.24 -20.34 17.25
CA ASP A 60 -0.04 -21.79 17.05
C ASP A 60 0.49 -22.16 15.66
N ASP A 61 0.53 -21.24 14.68
CA ASP A 61 1.10 -21.54 13.36
C ASP A 61 2.62 -21.25 13.29
N GLU A 62 3.39 -22.31 13.08
CA GLU A 62 4.86 -22.25 13.03
C GLU A 62 5.42 -21.38 11.89
N LEU A 63 4.72 -21.20 10.75
CA LEU A 63 5.18 -20.28 9.70
C LEU A 63 4.75 -18.85 9.95
N PHE A 64 3.63 -18.58 10.63
CA PHE A 64 3.36 -17.23 11.11
C PHE A 64 4.45 -16.82 12.12
N ARG A 65 4.85 -17.72 13.03
CA ARG A 65 6.00 -17.52 13.92
C ARG A 65 7.30 -17.19 13.17
N ASP A 66 7.66 -17.96 12.14
CA ASP A 66 8.88 -17.71 11.35
C ASP A 66 8.79 -16.41 10.52
N ARG A 67 7.62 -16.05 10.00
CA ARG A 67 7.42 -14.88 9.11
C ARG A 67 7.13 -13.58 9.82
N ILE A 68 6.77 -13.62 11.11
CA ILE A 68 6.66 -12.44 11.97
C ILE A 68 7.94 -11.60 11.91
N LYS A 69 9.12 -12.26 11.79
CA LYS A 69 10.43 -11.63 11.60
C LYS A 69 10.48 -10.79 10.32
N THR A 70 10.13 -11.39 9.18
CA THR A 70 10.15 -10.72 7.86
C THR A 70 9.23 -9.50 7.83
N VAL A 71 8.03 -9.61 8.41
CA VAL A 71 7.08 -8.47 8.51
C VAL A 71 7.65 -7.36 9.40
N THR A 72 8.20 -7.73 10.56
CA THR A 72 8.80 -6.78 11.53
C THR A 72 10.01 -6.05 10.91
N GLU A 73 10.86 -6.75 10.16
CA GLU A 73 11.99 -6.18 9.42
C GLU A 73 11.54 -5.21 8.32
N ALA A 74 10.51 -5.56 7.55
CA ALA A 74 9.90 -4.67 6.56
C ALA A 74 9.24 -3.43 7.20
N GLY A 75 8.72 -3.55 8.42
CA GLY A 75 8.26 -2.44 9.27
C GLY A 75 9.39 -1.55 9.83
N GLY A 76 10.66 -1.88 9.54
CA GLY A 76 11.83 -1.12 10.01
C GLY A 76 12.28 -1.45 11.44
N LEU A 77 11.73 -2.50 12.04
CA LEU A 77 12.13 -3.03 13.36
C LEU A 77 13.14 -4.17 13.15
N VAL A 78 14.40 -3.92 13.47
CA VAL A 78 15.48 -4.91 13.30
C VAL A 78 15.41 -5.99 14.39
N VAL A 79 14.82 -7.14 14.07
CA VAL A 79 14.78 -8.32 14.94
C VAL A 79 16.08 -9.13 14.75
N PRO A 80 16.83 -9.45 15.83
CA PRO A 80 18.02 -10.30 15.70
C PRO A 80 17.69 -11.69 15.16
N ASP A 81 18.53 -12.23 14.27
CA ASP A 81 18.34 -13.56 13.63
C ASP A 81 18.19 -14.74 14.61
N SER A 82 18.61 -14.55 15.87
CA SER A 82 18.53 -15.56 16.93
C SER A 82 17.37 -15.37 17.90
N MET A 83 16.51 -14.36 17.72
CA MET A 83 15.40 -14.09 18.63
C MET A 83 14.20 -15.01 18.32
N SER A 84 13.80 -15.82 19.29
CA SER A 84 12.59 -16.63 19.19
C SER A 84 11.32 -15.79 19.35
N VAL A 85 10.17 -16.27 18.84
CA VAL A 85 8.88 -15.60 19.04
C VAL A 85 8.51 -15.45 20.51
N GLN A 86 8.94 -16.38 21.39
CA GLN A 86 8.75 -16.20 22.84
C GLN A 86 9.55 -15.01 23.38
N GLU A 87 10.79 -14.82 22.94
CA GLU A 87 11.59 -13.64 23.30
C GLU A 87 11.02 -12.35 22.69
N MET A 88 10.45 -12.42 21.47
CA MET A 88 9.77 -11.27 20.86
C MET A 88 8.49 -10.90 21.62
N LEU A 89 7.65 -11.86 21.99
CA LEU A 89 6.45 -11.63 22.81
C LEU A 89 6.83 -11.06 24.19
N ASN A 90 7.89 -11.59 24.82
CA ASN A 90 8.43 -11.03 26.08
C ASN A 90 8.98 -9.60 25.90
N ALA A 91 9.57 -9.28 24.75
CA ALA A 91 10.08 -7.94 24.45
C ALA A 91 8.95 -6.94 24.16
N VAL A 92 7.86 -7.41 23.54
CA VAL A 92 6.60 -6.68 23.39
C VAL A 92 5.97 -6.41 24.77
N GLU A 93 5.79 -7.45 25.58
CA GLU A 93 5.27 -7.38 26.96
C GLU A 93 6.06 -6.37 27.80
N ALA A 94 7.39 -6.46 27.79
CA ALA A 94 8.28 -5.55 28.52
C ALA A 94 8.29 -4.09 27.99
N ASN A 95 7.75 -3.85 26.79
CA ASN A 95 7.65 -2.52 26.17
C ASN A 95 6.26 -1.90 26.33
N ILE A 96 5.20 -2.70 26.54
CA ILE A 96 3.81 -2.23 26.62
C ILE A 96 3.12 -2.46 27.97
N GLY A 97 3.64 -3.35 28.82
CA GLY A 97 3.03 -3.71 30.11
C GLY A 97 1.83 -4.67 30.03
N LEU A 98 1.64 -5.37 28.89
CA LEU A 98 0.54 -6.31 28.63
C LEU A 98 1.09 -7.57 27.95
N ASP A 99 0.58 -8.73 28.31
CA ASP A 99 0.93 -9.97 27.63
C ASP A 99 -0.02 -10.21 26.43
N LEU A 100 0.52 -10.26 25.21
CA LEU A 100 -0.25 -10.64 24.01
C LEU A 100 -0.78 -12.08 24.07
N ARG A 101 -0.20 -12.95 24.90
CA ARG A 101 -0.66 -14.35 25.06
C ARG A 101 -2.01 -14.44 25.79
N ASP A 102 -2.41 -13.39 26.50
CA ASP A 102 -3.73 -13.25 27.13
C ASP A 102 -4.76 -12.57 26.19
N ALA A 103 -4.33 -12.09 25.01
CA ALA A 103 -5.22 -11.52 24.01
C ALA A 103 -5.93 -12.63 23.22
N GLN A 104 -7.25 -12.50 23.10
CA GLN A 104 -8.08 -13.36 22.24
C GLN A 104 -8.37 -12.66 20.92
N GLU A 105 -8.73 -11.37 20.91
CA GLU A 105 -9.21 -10.67 19.70
C GLU A 105 -8.61 -9.25 19.58
N ILE A 106 -8.21 -8.76 18.40
CA ILE A 106 -8.07 -7.30 18.05
C ILE A 106 -8.92 -7.27 16.75
N VAL A 107 -10.12 -6.68 16.74
CA VAL A 107 -10.77 -6.26 15.48
C VAL A 107 -10.41 -4.82 15.18
N ALA A 108 -9.72 -4.57 14.06
CA ALA A 108 -9.47 -3.24 13.54
C ALA A 108 -10.63 -2.82 12.61
N PHE A 109 -11.07 -1.57 12.70
CA PHE A 109 -12.13 -1.02 11.83
C PHE A 109 -11.99 0.49 11.71
N GLY A 110 -12.65 1.08 10.71
CA GLY A 110 -12.64 2.54 10.54
C GLY A 110 -13.41 3.03 9.33
N ASN A 111 -13.36 4.35 9.13
CA ASN A 111 -13.99 5.08 8.04
C ASN A 111 -13.25 6.42 7.78
N GLU A 112 -13.86 7.34 7.02
CA GLU A 112 -13.26 8.64 6.68
C GLU A 112 -12.83 9.50 7.90
N THR A 113 -13.36 9.22 9.10
CA THR A 113 -13.04 9.96 10.34
C THR A 113 -11.83 9.40 11.09
N GLY A 114 -11.35 8.20 10.74
CA GLY A 114 -10.20 7.53 11.35
C GLY A 114 -10.44 6.03 11.57
N PHE A 115 -9.71 5.46 12.53
CA PHE A 115 -9.77 4.04 12.87
C PHE A 115 -9.81 3.81 14.39
N ALA A 116 -10.23 2.61 14.78
CA ALA A 116 -10.19 2.09 16.13
C ALA A 116 -10.03 0.56 16.13
N PHE A 117 -9.80 0.02 17.32
CA PHE A 117 -9.52 -1.39 17.58
C PHE A 117 -10.42 -1.87 18.72
N ILE A 118 -11.08 -3.03 18.59
CA ILE A 118 -11.76 -3.74 19.69
C ILE A 118 -10.84 -4.89 20.11
N ILE A 119 -10.27 -4.82 21.31
CA ILE A 119 -9.45 -5.88 21.89
C ILE A 119 -10.29 -6.77 22.81
N VAL A 120 -10.37 -8.09 22.59
CA VAL A 120 -10.80 -9.07 23.60
C VAL A 120 -9.54 -9.64 24.25
N ALA A 121 -9.39 -9.57 25.57
CA ALA A 121 -8.26 -10.13 26.31
C ALA A 121 -8.62 -10.44 27.77
N ASP A 122 -7.89 -11.36 28.42
CA ASP A 122 -8.00 -11.63 29.88
C ASP A 122 -7.14 -10.65 30.71
N TRP A 123 -7.05 -9.39 30.25
CA TRP A 123 -6.45 -8.28 30.99
C TRP A 123 -7.49 -7.62 31.91
N SER A 124 -7.06 -6.88 32.93
CA SER A 124 -7.97 -6.02 33.70
C SER A 124 -8.02 -4.58 33.16
N GLU A 125 -9.08 -3.86 33.54
CA GLU A 125 -9.23 -2.41 33.31
C GLU A 125 -8.05 -1.59 33.88
N ALA A 126 -7.36 -2.11 34.90
CA ALA A 126 -6.16 -1.47 35.47
C ALA A 126 -4.91 -1.69 34.60
N ASP A 127 -4.76 -2.87 33.99
CA ASP A 127 -3.57 -3.22 33.20
C ASP A 127 -3.59 -2.45 31.88
N ILE A 128 -4.72 -2.48 31.15
CA ILE A 128 -4.89 -1.73 29.90
C ILE A 128 -4.73 -0.21 30.09
N THR A 129 -5.15 0.34 31.24
CA THR A 129 -5.02 1.78 31.49
C THR A 129 -3.59 2.15 31.89
N ALA A 130 -2.92 1.37 32.75
CA ALA A 130 -1.52 1.59 33.09
C ALA A 130 -0.60 1.50 31.86
N ALA A 131 -0.77 0.46 31.03
CA ALA A 131 -0.06 0.27 29.77
C ALA A 131 -0.15 1.49 28.84
N VAL A 132 -1.35 2.04 28.70
CA VAL A 132 -1.62 3.17 27.81
C VAL A 132 -1.20 4.51 28.42
N GLU A 133 -1.23 4.67 29.75
CA GLU A 133 -0.64 5.83 30.44
C GLU A 133 0.89 5.87 30.31
N ASP A 134 1.59 4.75 30.48
CA ASP A 134 3.05 4.68 30.29
C ASP A 134 3.43 4.96 28.83
N ALA A 135 2.69 4.37 27.86
CA ALA A 135 2.97 4.53 26.45
C ALA A 135 2.60 5.92 25.87
N ARG A 136 1.59 6.61 26.41
CA ARG A 136 0.98 7.80 25.78
C ARG A 136 0.66 8.98 26.71
N GLY A 137 0.88 8.83 28.03
CA GLY A 137 0.67 9.86 29.06
C GLY A 137 -0.70 9.83 29.75
N GLU A 138 -0.76 10.50 30.91
CA GLU A 138 -1.88 10.59 31.86
C GLU A 138 -3.28 10.64 31.22
N LEU A 139 -4.18 9.79 31.71
CA LEU A 139 -5.53 9.59 31.21
C LEU A 139 -6.60 10.24 32.09
N THR A 140 -7.54 10.92 31.45
CA THR A 140 -8.75 11.41 32.11
C THR A 140 -9.88 10.38 31.99
N SER A 141 -10.23 9.75 33.11
CA SER A 141 -11.39 8.85 33.19
C SER A 141 -12.71 9.64 33.15
N THR A 142 -13.70 9.11 32.43
CA THR A 142 -15.09 9.55 32.44
C THR A 142 -16.00 8.40 32.01
N THR A 143 -17.28 8.65 31.75
CA THR A 143 -18.27 7.61 31.43
C THR A 143 -19.01 7.95 30.15
N HIS A 144 -19.26 6.95 29.31
CA HIS A 144 -20.07 7.03 28.08
C HIS A 144 -20.85 5.72 27.94
N ALA A 145 -22.11 5.74 27.47
CA ALA A 145 -22.96 4.54 27.38
C ALA A 145 -23.09 3.68 28.68
N SER A 146 -22.82 4.26 29.86
CA SER A 146 -22.65 3.57 31.17
C SER A 146 -21.38 2.74 31.34
N GLN A 147 -20.46 2.80 30.37
CA GLN A 147 -19.15 2.17 30.34
C GLN A 147 -18.04 3.18 30.68
N SER A 148 -16.91 2.71 31.19
CA SER A 148 -15.72 3.54 31.43
C SER A 148 -15.12 4.00 30.10
N ILE A 149 -14.69 5.26 30.03
CA ILE A 149 -13.85 5.75 28.93
C ILE A 149 -12.72 6.62 29.46
N TYR A 150 -11.49 6.21 29.18
CA TYR A 150 -10.25 6.88 29.53
C TYR A 150 -9.72 7.60 28.29
N LYS A 151 -9.38 8.88 28.40
CA LYS A 151 -8.97 9.68 27.23
C LYS A 151 -7.85 10.67 27.52
N SER A 152 -7.07 10.93 26.49
CA SER A 152 -6.10 12.02 26.43
C SER A 152 -6.56 13.12 25.46
N SER A 153 -5.63 13.95 24.99
CA SER A 153 -5.87 14.90 23.88
C SER A 153 -5.79 14.28 22.48
N ARG A 154 -5.46 12.99 22.34
CA ARG A 154 -5.17 12.34 21.04
C ARG A 154 -5.84 10.99 20.79
N PHE A 155 -6.24 10.29 21.85
CA PHE A 155 -6.79 8.94 21.76
C PHE A 155 -7.72 8.67 22.97
N ALA A 156 -8.50 7.60 22.89
CA ALA A 156 -9.30 7.08 24.01
C ALA A 156 -9.24 5.54 24.08
N VAL A 157 -9.57 5.01 25.26
CA VAL A 157 -9.80 3.60 25.59
C VAL A 157 -11.18 3.50 26.24
N GLY A 158 -12.11 2.79 25.62
CA GLY A 158 -13.43 2.45 26.17
C GLY A 158 -13.45 1.02 26.70
N VAL A 159 -14.17 0.77 27.80
CA VAL A 159 -14.26 -0.55 28.43
C VAL A 159 -15.63 -1.16 28.21
N VAL A 160 -15.68 -2.23 27.43
CA VAL A 160 -16.86 -3.04 27.13
C VAL A 160 -16.85 -4.29 28.03
N PRO A 161 -18.01 -4.84 28.43
CA PRO A 161 -18.06 -6.09 29.20
C PRO A 161 -17.31 -7.26 28.55
N ASP A 162 -16.99 -8.26 29.37
CA ASP A 162 -16.43 -9.55 28.93
C ASP A 162 -15.00 -9.44 28.34
N GLY A 163 -14.16 -8.61 28.95
CA GLY A 163 -12.74 -8.47 28.59
C GLY A 163 -12.48 -7.64 27.33
N ARG A 164 -13.42 -6.75 26.96
CA ARG A 164 -13.38 -5.99 25.70
C ARG A 164 -12.94 -4.54 25.87
N TYR A 165 -11.99 -4.08 25.04
CA TYR A 165 -11.39 -2.75 25.11
C TYR A 165 -11.37 -2.06 23.75
N VAL A 166 -12.07 -0.94 23.61
CA VAL A 166 -12.10 -0.17 22.34
C VAL A 166 -11.06 0.94 22.37
N ILE A 167 -10.03 0.88 21.54
CA ILE A 167 -8.89 1.80 21.52
C ILE A 167 -8.83 2.55 20.20
N GLY A 168 -8.78 3.88 20.22
CA GLY A 168 -8.65 4.67 18.98
C GLY A 168 -9.05 6.13 19.11
N ASN A 169 -9.66 6.67 18.05
CA ASN A 169 -10.23 8.02 18.04
C ASN A 169 -11.43 8.12 19.01
N LEU A 170 -11.47 9.16 19.85
CA LEU A 170 -12.57 9.42 20.80
C LEU A 170 -13.97 9.46 20.15
N GLY A 171 -14.07 9.75 18.84
CA GLY A 171 -15.31 9.58 18.08
C GLY A 171 -15.72 8.11 17.99
N LEU A 172 -14.94 7.32 17.25
CA LEU A 172 -15.20 5.90 17.01
C LEU A 172 -15.30 5.07 18.30
N VAL A 173 -14.45 5.33 19.29
CA VAL A 173 -14.55 4.68 20.61
C VAL A 173 -15.94 4.90 21.23
N ARG A 174 -16.51 6.11 21.12
CA ARG A 174 -17.86 6.37 21.64
C ARG A 174 -18.95 5.67 20.84
N THR A 175 -18.86 5.69 19.50
CA THR A 175 -19.82 4.99 18.65
C THR A 175 -19.83 3.49 18.99
N SER A 176 -18.66 2.85 19.12
CA SER A 176 -18.56 1.44 19.53
C SER A 176 -19.13 1.15 20.91
N LEU A 177 -18.96 2.04 21.89
CA LEU A 177 -19.58 1.92 23.22
C LEU A 177 -21.11 2.07 23.13
N ASP A 178 -21.63 2.96 22.28
CA ASP A 178 -23.07 3.10 22.04
C ASP A 178 -23.64 1.87 21.31
N VAL A 179 -22.94 1.31 20.32
CA VAL A 179 -23.30 0.07 19.62
C VAL A 179 -23.34 -1.11 20.61
N ALA A 180 -22.27 -1.30 21.40
CA ALA A 180 -22.18 -2.36 22.41
C ALA A 180 -23.20 -2.21 23.55
N ALA A 181 -23.77 -1.02 23.74
CA ALA A 181 -24.88 -0.76 24.68
C ALA A 181 -26.28 -0.87 24.03
N GLY A 182 -26.37 -1.10 22.72
CA GLY A 182 -27.64 -1.13 21.98
C GLY A 182 -28.28 0.24 21.74
N ASN A 183 -27.49 1.32 21.84
CA ASN A 183 -27.92 2.70 21.54
C ASN A 183 -27.80 3.05 20.04
N ASP A 184 -26.93 2.35 19.30
CA ASP A 184 -26.71 2.52 17.85
C ASP A 184 -26.55 1.15 17.14
N ASN A 185 -26.41 1.17 15.83
CA ASN A 185 -26.47 0.00 14.95
C ASN A 185 -25.08 -0.62 14.74
N ALA A 186 -24.99 -1.93 14.93
CA ALA A 186 -23.79 -2.71 14.63
C ALA A 186 -23.59 -2.90 13.11
N LEU A 187 -22.39 -3.35 12.73
CA LEU A 187 -21.98 -3.71 11.37
C LEU A 187 -23.05 -4.54 10.64
N SER A 188 -23.34 -4.18 9.38
CA SER A 188 -24.33 -4.86 8.54
C SER A 188 -24.06 -4.58 7.05
N GLY A 189 -24.77 -5.30 6.17
CA GLY A 189 -24.57 -5.20 4.72
C GLY A 189 -23.23 -5.77 4.25
N ASN A 190 -22.70 -5.24 3.14
CA ASN A 190 -21.53 -5.71 2.41
C ASN A 190 -20.36 -6.20 3.30
N LEU A 191 -19.94 -5.39 4.29
CA LEU A 191 -18.83 -5.78 5.18
C LEU A 191 -19.16 -6.96 6.08
N ALA A 192 -20.38 -7.04 6.61
CA ALA A 192 -20.81 -8.19 7.42
C ALA A 192 -20.93 -9.45 6.55
N GLU A 193 -21.52 -9.32 5.35
CA GLU A 193 -21.64 -10.43 4.39
C GLU A 193 -20.25 -10.95 3.95
N GLY A 194 -19.29 -10.06 3.67
CA GLY A 194 -17.90 -10.44 3.34
C GLY A 194 -17.15 -11.10 4.50
N MET A 195 -17.36 -10.64 5.74
CA MET A 195 -16.75 -11.29 6.92
C MET A 195 -17.39 -12.66 7.22
N GLU A 196 -18.70 -12.84 7.00
CA GLU A 196 -19.38 -14.14 7.12
C GLU A 196 -19.02 -15.11 5.98
N ALA A 197 -18.72 -14.59 4.78
CA ALA A 197 -18.29 -15.38 3.62
C ALA A 197 -16.81 -15.81 3.69
N THR A 198 -15.98 -15.10 4.45
CA THR A 198 -14.55 -15.41 4.60
C THR A 198 -14.34 -16.66 5.48
N PRO A 199 -13.55 -17.67 5.06
CA PRO A 199 -13.24 -18.84 5.87
C PRO A 199 -12.61 -18.50 7.25
N ASP A 200 -12.86 -19.34 8.25
CA ASP A 200 -12.14 -19.29 9.54
C ASP A 200 -10.61 -19.41 9.28
N GLY A 201 -9.85 -18.40 9.72
CA GLY A 201 -8.43 -18.27 9.41
C GLY A 201 -7.74 -17.24 10.31
N TYR A 202 -6.41 -17.15 10.18
CA TYR A 202 -5.59 -16.19 10.93
C TYR A 202 -5.58 -14.77 10.37
N LEU A 203 -6.30 -14.53 9.27
CA LEU A 203 -6.74 -13.21 8.87
C LEU A 203 -8.09 -13.33 8.17
N GLN A 204 -8.96 -12.34 8.39
CA GLN A 204 -10.24 -12.09 7.76
C GLN A 204 -10.39 -10.57 7.62
N PHE A 205 -10.79 -10.07 6.45
CA PHE A 205 -11.00 -8.64 6.22
C PHE A 205 -12.15 -8.41 5.25
N ALA A 206 -12.80 -7.27 5.37
CA ALA A 206 -13.76 -6.76 4.40
C ALA A 206 -13.65 -5.24 4.29
N PHE A 207 -13.84 -4.70 3.09
CA PHE A 207 -13.73 -3.27 2.81
C PHE A 207 -14.64 -2.87 1.65
N GLU A 208 -15.21 -1.67 1.74
CA GLU A 208 -15.75 -0.96 0.60
C GLU A 208 -14.61 -0.22 -0.11
N LEU A 209 -14.53 -0.32 -1.44
CA LEU A 209 -13.61 0.52 -2.19
C LEU A 209 -14.19 1.92 -2.33
N SER A 210 -13.34 2.91 -2.08
CA SER A 210 -13.59 4.31 -2.44
C SER A 210 -12.48 4.76 -3.39
N PRO A 211 -12.78 5.57 -4.43
CA PRO A 211 -11.76 6.17 -5.27
C PRO A 211 -10.69 6.98 -4.50
N GLU A 212 -10.98 7.46 -3.28
CA GLU A 212 -9.96 8.11 -2.43
C GLU A 212 -8.95 7.13 -1.78
N MET A 213 -9.25 5.83 -1.72
CA MET A 213 -8.34 4.81 -1.17
C MET A 213 -7.34 4.29 -2.20
N VAL A 214 -7.61 4.50 -3.49
CA VAL A 214 -6.74 4.02 -4.57
C VAL A 214 -5.76 5.12 -4.96
N PRO A 215 -4.44 4.84 -5.08
CA PRO A 215 -3.49 5.83 -5.55
C PRO A 215 -3.83 6.34 -6.96
N GLU A 216 -3.68 7.66 -7.17
CA GLU A 216 -3.84 8.35 -8.48
C GLU A 216 -2.90 7.82 -9.60
N GLN A 217 -1.99 6.89 -9.28
CA GLN A 217 -0.95 6.33 -10.14
C GLN A 217 -1.13 4.82 -10.38
N SER A 218 -2.27 4.25 -9.98
CA SER A 218 -2.55 2.80 -9.94
C SER A 218 -2.87 2.14 -11.28
N GLY A 219 -2.74 2.82 -12.41
CA GLY A 219 -2.91 2.20 -13.75
C GLY A 219 -4.33 1.75 -14.14
N LEU A 220 -5.22 1.43 -13.20
CA LEU A 220 -6.62 1.10 -13.46
C LEU A 220 -7.35 2.29 -14.07
N ASP A 221 -8.17 2.01 -15.09
CA ASP A 221 -9.28 2.90 -15.41
C ASP A 221 -10.21 2.99 -14.19
N SER A 222 -10.54 4.21 -13.76
CA SER A 222 -11.40 4.42 -12.58
C SER A 222 -12.77 3.73 -12.71
N PHE A 223 -13.21 3.53 -13.95
CA PHE A 223 -14.38 2.74 -14.33
C PHE A 223 -14.42 1.33 -13.71
N VAL A 224 -13.27 0.64 -13.62
CA VAL A 224 -13.20 -0.73 -13.07
C VAL A 224 -13.34 -0.73 -11.54
N LEU A 225 -12.98 0.39 -10.90
CA LEU A 225 -13.14 0.59 -9.45
C LEU A 225 -14.55 1.03 -9.07
N ASP A 226 -15.17 1.88 -9.88
CA ASP A 226 -16.57 2.30 -9.73
C ASP A 226 -17.56 1.11 -9.84
N ASP A 227 -17.12 0.01 -10.46
CA ASP A 227 -17.86 -1.24 -10.63
C ASP A 227 -17.60 -2.31 -9.55
N ILE A 228 -16.68 -2.10 -8.60
CA ILE A 228 -16.48 -3.00 -7.45
C ILE A 228 -17.34 -2.52 -6.27
N MET A 229 -18.25 -3.36 -5.80
CA MET A 229 -19.15 -3.04 -4.69
C MET A 229 -18.45 -3.15 -3.33
N TYR A 230 -17.68 -4.23 -3.13
CA TYR A 230 -16.83 -4.44 -1.96
C TYR A 230 -15.79 -5.53 -2.24
N GLY A 231 -14.77 -5.59 -1.39
CA GLY A 231 -13.81 -6.69 -1.32
C GLY A 231 -13.79 -7.33 0.07
N TYR A 232 -13.50 -8.63 0.13
CA TYR A 232 -13.28 -9.37 1.35
C TYR A 232 -12.23 -10.47 1.13
N GLY A 233 -11.81 -11.15 2.19
CA GLY A 233 -10.79 -12.19 2.06
C GLY A 233 -10.09 -12.48 3.37
N GLY A 234 -9.10 -13.36 3.31
CA GLY A 234 -8.45 -13.86 4.50
C GLY A 234 -7.23 -14.72 4.23
N LEU A 235 -6.52 -15.05 5.31
CA LEU A 235 -5.37 -15.93 5.35
C LEU A 235 -5.69 -17.11 6.26
N TYR A 236 -5.59 -18.33 5.76
CA TYR A 236 -6.09 -19.52 6.45
C TYR A 236 -5.14 -20.71 6.30
N ARG A 237 -5.36 -21.74 7.11
CA ARG A 237 -4.61 -23.00 7.07
C ARG A 237 -5.50 -24.14 6.56
N SER A 238 -5.04 -24.84 5.52
CA SER A 238 -5.73 -25.98 4.92
C SER A 238 -4.91 -27.26 5.12
N GLY A 239 -5.03 -27.84 6.32
CA GLY A 239 -4.22 -28.99 6.74
C GLY A 239 -2.75 -28.62 6.90
N ASP A 240 -1.91 -28.99 5.93
CA ASP A 240 -0.49 -28.63 5.89
C ASP A 240 -0.19 -27.45 4.94
N SER A 241 -1.10 -27.12 4.01
CA SER A 241 -0.97 -25.92 3.17
C SER A 241 -1.54 -24.69 3.87
N ARG A 242 -1.14 -23.52 3.38
CA ARG A 242 -1.62 -22.21 3.83
C ARG A 242 -2.08 -21.48 2.59
N GLY A 243 -3.29 -20.95 2.65
CA GLY A 243 -3.93 -20.25 1.56
C GLY A 243 -4.20 -18.81 1.94
N GLY A 244 -4.23 -17.95 0.93
CA GLY A 244 -4.80 -16.62 1.07
C GLY A 244 -5.71 -16.32 -0.11
N GLU A 245 -6.87 -15.73 0.19
CA GLU A 245 -7.90 -15.37 -0.77
C GLU A 245 -8.25 -13.89 -0.63
N LEU A 246 -8.45 -13.24 -1.77
CA LEU A 246 -8.97 -11.88 -1.92
C LEU A 246 -10.08 -11.94 -2.95
N ILE A 247 -11.30 -11.61 -2.53
CA ILE A 247 -12.53 -11.74 -3.29
C ILE A 247 -13.12 -10.34 -3.48
N PHE A 248 -13.64 -10.08 -4.68
CA PHE A 248 -14.33 -8.85 -5.04
C PHE A 248 -15.73 -9.18 -5.58
N GLU A 249 -16.75 -8.52 -5.04
CA GLU A 249 -18.09 -8.52 -5.65
C GLU A 249 -18.24 -7.28 -6.53
N THR A 250 -18.66 -7.46 -7.78
CA THR A 250 -18.87 -6.36 -8.73
C THR A 250 -20.34 -6.12 -9.04
N THR A 251 -20.62 -4.99 -9.70
CA THR A 251 -21.96 -4.62 -10.19
C THR A 251 -22.54 -5.60 -11.21
N GLY A 252 -21.72 -6.45 -11.84
CA GLY A 252 -22.18 -7.46 -12.79
C GLY A 252 -21.08 -8.28 -13.47
N THR A 253 -21.48 -9.37 -14.14
CA THR A 253 -20.58 -10.34 -14.80
C THR A 253 -19.64 -9.74 -15.84
N ASP A 254 -20.06 -8.70 -16.56
CA ASP A 254 -19.22 -8.02 -17.55
C ASP A 254 -18.07 -7.26 -16.87
N SER A 255 -18.35 -6.61 -15.73
CA SER A 255 -17.38 -5.89 -14.90
C SER A 255 -16.44 -6.84 -14.18
N ALA A 256 -16.95 -7.95 -13.64
CA ALA A 256 -16.13 -9.04 -13.12
C ALA A 256 -15.19 -9.63 -14.19
N SER A 257 -15.66 -9.80 -15.44
CA SER A 257 -14.80 -10.26 -16.54
C SER A 257 -13.69 -9.26 -16.86
N THR A 258 -13.99 -7.96 -16.79
CA THR A 258 -13.01 -6.88 -17.02
C THR A 258 -11.93 -6.91 -15.94
N LEU A 259 -12.34 -6.97 -14.67
CA LEU A 259 -11.43 -7.09 -13.52
C LEU A 259 -10.55 -8.36 -13.58
N VAL A 260 -11.09 -9.49 -14.09
CA VAL A 260 -10.31 -10.73 -14.29
C VAL A 260 -9.22 -10.55 -15.33
N ASP A 261 -9.52 -9.90 -16.47
CA ASP A 261 -8.53 -9.62 -17.51
C ASP A 261 -7.43 -8.68 -16.97
N ASP A 262 -7.79 -7.58 -16.29
CA ASP A 262 -6.84 -6.61 -15.71
C ASP A 262 -5.91 -7.26 -14.67
N LEU A 263 -6.47 -8.02 -13.72
CA LEU A 263 -5.69 -8.75 -12.71
C LEU A 263 -4.78 -9.81 -13.36
N THR A 264 -5.24 -10.45 -14.43
CA THR A 264 -4.46 -11.44 -15.18
C THR A 264 -3.29 -10.80 -15.93
N VAL A 265 -3.44 -9.55 -16.41
CA VAL A 265 -2.35 -8.75 -16.98
C VAL A 265 -1.39 -8.27 -15.88
N GLY A 266 -1.90 -7.70 -14.78
CA GLY A 266 -1.08 -7.25 -13.65
C GLY A 266 -0.19 -8.36 -13.06
N LEU A 267 -0.73 -9.58 -12.93
CA LEU A 267 0.04 -10.78 -12.53
C LEU A 267 1.14 -11.16 -13.53
N GLN A 268 0.91 -11.01 -14.84
CA GLN A 268 1.93 -11.28 -15.87
C GLN A 268 3.03 -10.21 -15.85
N ASN A 269 2.67 -8.94 -15.66
CA ASN A 269 3.63 -7.84 -15.54
C ASN A 269 4.48 -8.00 -14.27
N ALA A 270 3.88 -8.35 -13.13
CA ALA A 270 4.61 -8.63 -11.89
C ALA A 270 5.59 -9.82 -12.03
N ARG A 271 5.17 -10.92 -12.67
CA ARG A 271 6.06 -12.06 -12.98
C ARG A 271 7.22 -11.66 -13.90
N THR A 272 7.01 -10.70 -14.80
CA THR A 272 8.05 -10.19 -15.71
C THR A 272 9.03 -9.27 -14.97
N ALA A 273 8.55 -8.36 -14.13
CA ALA A 273 9.40 -7.48 -13.30
C ALA A 273 10.30 -8.27 -12.33
N VAL A 274 9.80 -9.37 -11.76
CA VAL A 274 10.62 -10.34 -11.00
C VAL A 274 11.70 -10.97 -11.87
N ALA A 275 11.37 -11.42 -13.09
CA ALA A 275 12.31 -12.11 -13.97
C ALA A 275 13.39 -11.21 -14.61
N ASP A 276 13.19 -9.89 -14.58
CA ASP A 276 14.12 -8.86 -15.07
C ASP A 276 14.97 -8.23 -13.94
N ASP A 277 15.02 -8.84 -12.75
CA ASP A 277 15.69 -8.34 -11.54
C ASP A 277 15.25 -6.91 -11.10
N GLN A 278 14.00 -6.50 -11.39
CA GLN A 278 13.48 -5.15 -11.08
C GLN A 278 12.90 -5.02 -9.66
N ILE A 279 12.87 -6.11 -8.87
CA ILE A 279 12.48 -6.10 -7.45
C ILE A 279 13.75 -6.18 -6.58
N ASP A 280 13.82 -5.40 -5.51
CA ASP A 280 14.91 -5.44 -4.53
C ASP A 280 15.19 -6.87 -4.02
N GLU A 281 16.48 -7.22 -3.87
CA GLU A 281 16.98 -8.53 -3.36
C GLU A 281 16.34 -8.99 -2.04
N ILE A 282 15.75 -8.05 -1.28
CA ILE A 282 15.02 -8.28 -0.02
C ILE A 282 13.86 -9.28 -0.18
N PHE A 283 13.27 -9.39 -1.38
CA PHE A 283 12.08 -10.19 -1.66
C PHE A 283 12.30 -11.40 -2.59
N ASP A 284 13.53 -11.63 -3.02
CA ASP A 284 13.84 -12.59 -4.09
C ASP A 284 13.54 -14.06 -3.70
N GLY A 285 13.14 -14.84 -4.69
CA GLY A 285 12.72 -16.25 -4.60
C GLY A 285 11.36 -16.49 -3.93
N ASP A 286 10.99 -15.72 -2.92
CA ASP A 286 9.70 -15.85 -2.22
C ASP A 286 8.56 -15.16 -2.97
N VAL A 287 8.76 -13.95 -3.50
CA VAL A 287 7.72 -13.29 -4.32
C VAL A 287 7.45 -14.06 -5.62
N THR A 288 8.46 -14.67 -6.24
CA THR A 288 8.29 -15.54 -7.41
C THR A 288 7.33 -16.70 -7.11
N ALA A 289 7.49 -17.34 -5.95
CA ALA A 289 6.64 -18.45 -5.51
C ALA A 289 5.19 -18.00 -5.22
N VAL A 290 4.99 -16.81 -4.64
CA VAL A 290 3.64 -16.19 -4.52
C VAL A 290 3.03 -16.04 -5.90
N LEU A 291 3.72 -15.35 -6.81
CA LEU A 291 3.19 -15.00 -8.12
C LEU A 291 2.89 -16.23 -8.98
N GLU A 292 3.68 -17.30 -8.90
CA GLU A 292 3.38 -18.57 -9.59
C GLU A 292 2.19 -19.31 -8.97
N ALA A 293 2.02 -19.25 -7.65
CA ALA A 293 0.90 -19.87 -6.93
C ALA A 293 -0.41 -19.05 -6.97
N THR A 294 -0.35 -17.75 -7.32
CA THR A 294 -1.55 -16.91 -7.45
C THR A 294 -2.32 -17.22 -8.73
N THR A 295 -3.62 -17.44 -8.56
CA THR A 295 -4.62 -17.68 -9.60
C THR A 295 -5.74 -16.64 -9.50
N VAL A 296 -6.39 -16.33 -10.63
CA VAL A 296 -7.60 -15.50 -10.70
C VAL A 296 -8.72 -16.33 -11.29
N THR A 297 -9.90 -16.31 -10.67
CA THR A 297 -11.09 -17.03 -11.12
C THR A 297 -12.34 -16.16 -10.98
N GLN A 298 -13.35 -16.42 -11.81
CA GLN A 298 -14.64 -15.74 -11.79
C GLN A 298 -15.77 -16.75 -11.54
N ASP A 299 -16.77 -16.38 -10.73
CA ASP A 299 -18.10 -16.97 -10.79
C ASP A 299 -19.15 -15.84 -10.78
N ALA A 300 -20.02 -15.81 -11.79
CA ALA A 300 -20.97 -14.72 -12.04
C ALA A 300 -20.38 -13.30 -11.91
N ALA A 301 -20.66 -12.58 -10.81
CA ALA A 301 -20.16 -11.22 -10.54
C ALA A 301 -19.03 -11.18 -9.49
N THR A 302 -18.65 -12.35 -8.98
CA THR A 302 -17.60 -12.54 -7.98
C THR A 302 -16.27 -12.84 -8.67
N VAL A 303 -15.20 -12.14 -8.27
CA VAL A 303 -13.83 -12.38 -8.73
C VAL A 303 -12.98 -12.78 -7.53
N THR A 304 -12.28 -13.91 -7.63
CA THR A 304 -11.40 -14.42 -6.57
C THR A 304 -9.96 -14.47 -7.05
N LEU A 305 -9.07 -13.76 -6.37
CA LEU A 305 -7.65 -14.06 -6.36
C LEU A 305 -7.39 -15.10 -5.27
N LYS A 306 -6.69 -16.18 -5.60
CA LYS A 306 -6.30 -17.22 -4.65
C LYS A 306 -4.84 -17.60 -4.81
N THR A 307 -4.10 -17.62 -3.71
CA THR A 307 -2.74 -18.17 -3.65
C THR A 307 -2.73 -19.36 -2.68
N ASP A 308 -2.26 -20.51 -3.16
CA ASP A 308 -2.01 -21.72 -2.35
C ASP A 308 -0.57 -22.19 -2.62
N ASP A 309 0.37 -21.51 -1.96
CA ASP A 309 1.81 -21.74 -2.09
C ASP A 309 2.33 -22.82 -1.12
N GLY A 310 1.49 -23.23 -0.15
CA GLY A 310 1.84 -24.06 1.00
C GLY A 310 2.79 -23.40 2.02
N ARG A 311 3.31 -22.21 1.72
CA ARG A 311 4.36 -21.49 2.47
C ARG A 311 3.82 -20.24 3.18
N GLY A 312 2.58 -19.84 2.94
CA GLY A 312 1.89 -18.74 3.62
C GLY A 312 2.43 -17.35 3.26
N LEU A 313 3.12 -17.20 2.13
CA LEU A 313 3.84 -15.96 1.76
C LEU A 313 2.92 -14.76 1.48
N LEU A 314 1.61 -15.00 1.27
CA LEU A 314 0.58 -13.96 1.25
C LEU A 314 0.43 -13.23 2.61
N ALA A 315 0.96 -13.80 3.71
CA ALA A 315 1.10 -13.08 4.99
C ALA A 315 2.27 -12.08 5.00
N SER A 316 3.27 -12.26 4.14
CA SER A 316 4.44 -11.36 4.01
C SER A 316 4.32 -10.32 2.88
N VAL A 317 3.33 -10.46 1.98
CA VAL A 317 3.00 -9.43 0.98
C VAL A 317 1.56 -8.96 1.23
N PRO A 318 1.33 -7.77 1.80
CA PRO A 318 -0.02 -7.28 2.10
C PRO A 318 -0.95 -7.37 0.88
N PRO A 319 -2.25 -7.73 1.03
CA PRO A 319 -3.19 -7.72 -0.09
C PRO A 319 -3.27 -6.36 -0.78
N THR A 320 -3.16 -5.26 -0.01
CA THR A 320 -3.06 -3.90 -0.55
C THR A 320 -1.73 -3.59 -1.24
N VAL A 321 -0.62 -4.25 -0.87
CA VAL A 321 0.66 -4.19 -1.60
C VAL A 321 0.58 -5.00 -2.89
N LEU A 322 0.05 -6.23 -2.85
CA LEU A 322 -0.19 -7.04 -4.05
C LEU A 322 -1.07 -6.29 -5.05
N LEU A 323 -2.16 -5.68 -4.58
CA LEU A 323 -2.96 -4.76 -5.39
C LEU A 323 -2.06 -3.63 -5.93
N THR A 324 -1.46 -2.77 -5.09
CA THR A 324 -0.63 -1.67 -5.63
C THR A 324 0.47 -2.15 -6.57
N TYR A 325 1.03 -3.34 -6.43
CA TYR A 325 2.04 -3.88 -7.36
C TYR A 325 1.44 -4.36 -8.68
N PHE A 326 0.33 -5.10 -8.68
CA PHE A 326 -0.39 -5.49 -9.90
C PHE A 326 -0.95 -4.27 -10.66
N LEU A 327 -1.29 -3.22 -9.92
CA LEU A 327 -1.86 -1.98 -10.41
C LEU A 327 -0.78 -0.99 -10.92
N GLU A 328 0.26 -0.73 -10.13
CA GLU A 328 1.39 0.15 -10.48
C GLU A 328 2.28 -0.45 -11.58
N LEU A 329 2.37 -1.78 -11.71
CA LEU A 329 2.97 -2.46 -12.87
C LEU A 329 1.97 -2.71 -14.03
N GLY A 330 0.68 -2.45 -13.83
CA GLY A 330 -0.31 -2.42 -14.92
C GLY A 330 -0.07 -1.26 -15.89
N SER A 331 0.60 -0.19 -15.42
CA SER A 331 0.98 0.97 -16.22
C SER A 331 2.48 1.24 -16.14
N SER A 332 3.12 1.63 -17.25
CA SER A 332 4.51 2.09 -17.23
C SER A 332 4.59 3.48 -16.61
N SER A 333 4.55 3.53 -15.28
CA SER A 333 4.21 4.70 -14.45
C SER A 333 5.35 5.67 -14.13
N GLY A 334 6.39 5.69 -14.98
CA GLY A 334 7.14 6.93 -15.17
C GLY A 334 6.18 8.04 -15.66
N PRO A 335 6.46 9.33 -15.41
CA PRO A 335 5.67 10.41 -16.01
C PRO A 335 5.53 10.20 -17.53
N VAL A 336 4.35 10.48 -18.08
CA VAL A 336 4.05 10.17 -19.48
C VAL A 336 5.07 10.88 -20.38
N PRO A 337 5.85 10.14 -21.21
CA PRO A 337 6.90 10.76 -22.01
C PRO A 337 6.30 11.78 -22.98
N PRO A 338 6.82 13.03 -23.03
CA PRO A 338 6.23 14.07 -23.84
C PRO A 338 6.35 13.74 -25.32
N THR A 339 5.29 14.01 -26.07
CA THR A 339 5.30 13.83 -27.52
C THR A 339 6.15 14.94 -28.13
N ALA A 340 7.38 14.64 -28.52
CA ALA A 340 8.29 15.61 -29.15
C ALA A 340 8.90 15.07 -30.45
N ASN A 341 8.88 15.91 -31.49
CA ASN A 341 9.53 15.66 -32.77
C ASN A 341 10.80 16.51 -32.85
N LEU A 342 11.98 15.90 -32.65
CA LEU A 342 13.27 16.59 -32.74
C LEU A 342 13.92 16.37 -34.11
N GLN A 343 14.21 17.46 -34.82
CA GLN A 343 15.05 17.44 -36.01
C GLN A 343 16.51 17.72 -35.63
N LEU A 344 17.41 16.77 -35.90
CA LEU A 344 18.84 16.92 -35.70
C LEU A 344 19.53 17.14 -37.06
N THR A 345 20.12 18.31 -37.28
CA THR A 345 20.73 18.72 -38.56
C THR A 345 22.19 19.12 -38.36
N TYR A 346 23.10 18.49 -39.11
CA TYR A 346 24.55 18.77 -39.06
C TYR A 346 25.03 19.52 -40.31
N ASP A 347 25.78 20.59 -40.12
CA ASP A 347 26.45 21.36 -41.17
C ASP A 347 27.97 21.13 -41.15
N LYS A 348 28.46 20.38 -42.15
CA LYS A 348 29.89 20.08 -42.34
C LYS A 348 30.73 21.30 -42.78
N SER A 349 30.11 22.46 -43.06
CA SER A 349 30.83 23.71 -43.35
C SER A 349 31.10 24.58 -42.12
N THR A 350 30.40 24.34 -41.01
CA THR A 350 30.56 25.05 -39.73
C THR A 350 30.89 24.14 -38.55
N GLU A 351 30.98 22.82 -38.77
CA GLU A 351 31.24 21.79 -37.73
C GLU A 351 30.27 21.95 -36.55
N SER A 352 28.98 22.06 -36.91
CA SER A 352 27.90 22.38 -35.99
C SER A 352 26.66 21.51 -36.20
N LEU A 353 26.06 21.11 -35.09
CA LEU A 353 24.81 20.37 -35.00
C LEU A 353 23.73 21.30 -34.43
N THR A 354 22.65 21.50 -35.17
CA THR A 354 21.43 22.13 -34.65
C THR A 354 20.41 21.04 -34.31
N ILE A 355 19.84 21.13 -33.11
CA ILE A 355 18.71 20.34 -32.64
C ILE A 355 17.51 21.28 -32.57
N THR A 356 16.48 21.05 -33.40
CA THR A 356 15.25 21.84 -33.43
C THR A 356 14.10 21.00 -32.89
N HIS A 357 13.29 21.56 -31.99
CA HIS A 357 12.01 20.97 -31.63
C HIS A 357 10.94 21.43 -32.64
N GLU A 358 10.54 20.56 -33.57
CA GLU A 358 9.66 20.92 -34.70
C GLU A 358 8.19 21.02 -34.28
N ALA A 359 7.72 20.05 -33.50
CA ALA A 359 6.33 19.96 -33.03
C ALA A 359 6.25 19.02 -31.83
N GLY A 360 5.40 19.35 -30.86
CA GLY A 360 5.21 18.53 -29.66
C GLY A 360 4.64 19.28 -28.46
N ASP A 361 4.65 18.59 -27.33
CA ASP A 361 4.34 19.15 -26.00
C ASP A 361 5.41 20.15 -25.54
N ALA A 362 5.06 21.06 -24.63
CA ALA A 362 6.05 21.95 -24.01
C ALA A 362 6.77 21.23 -22.87
N ILE A 363 8.10 21.18 -22.89
CA ILE A 363 8.92 20.38 -21.97
C ILE A 363 9.85 21.30 -21.16
N PRO A 364 10.00 21.12 -19.83
CA PRO A 364 10.99 21.86 -19.06
C PRO A 364 12.42 21.70 -19.61
N ALA A 365 13.15 22.79 -19.78
CA ALA A 365 14.51 22.77 -20.33
C ALA A 365 15.58 22.20 -19.37
N SER A 366 15.18 21.88 -18.14
CA SER A 366 15.89 21.01 -17.19
C SER A 366 15.86 19.54 -17.61
N ASP A 367 14.76 19.09 -18.21
CA ASP A 367 14.41 17.66 -18.33
C ASP A 367 14.87 17.06 -19.67
N ILE A 368 15.22 17.91 -20.65
CA ILE A 368 15.84 17.45 -21.91
C ILE A 368 17.36 17.43 -21.75
N PHE A 369 17.99 16.28 -21.97
CA PHE A 369 19.43 16.06 -21.86
C PHE A 369 20.06 15.60 -23.18
N VAL A 370 21.14 16.25 -23.59
CA VAL A 370 22.02 15.79 -24.67
C VAL A 370 23.16 14.95 -24.08
N ARG A 371 23.35 13.75 -24.61
CA ARG A 371 24.44 12.82 -24.26
C ARG A 371 25.09 12.30 -25.55
N GLY A 372 26.39 12.01 -25.55
CA GLY A 372 27.08 11.58 -26.77
C GLY A 372 28.60 11.67 -26.72
N THR A 373 29.22 11.45 -27.88
CA THR A 373 30.64 11.69 -28.18
C THR A 373 30.77 12.65 -29.36
N GLY A 374 31.85 13.42 -29.42
CA GLY A 374 32.06 14.45 -30.46
C GLY A 374 31.21 15.72 -30.29
N VAL A 375 30.43 15.84 -29.21
CA VAL A 375 29.54 16.97 -28.89
C VAL A 375 29.57 17.32 -27.39
N PRO A 376 29.24 18.57 -27.00
CA PRO A 376 28.91 18.92 -25.62
C PRO A 376 27.71 18.14 -25.08
N THR A 377 27.71 17.85 -23.77
CA THR A 377 26.65 17.08 -23.09
C THR A 377 26.14 17.80 -21.84
N GLY A 378 24.84 17.69 -21.55
CA GLY A 378 24.17 18.38 -20.45
C GLY A 378 22.67 18.58 -20.72
N SER A 379 21.96 19.21 -19.79
CA SER A 379 20.56 19.64 -20.01
C SER A 379 20.48 20.77 -21.05
N TRP A 380 19.38 20.88 -21.80
CA TRP A 380 19.12 21.91 -22.82
C TRP A 380 19.41 23.33 -22.32
N ALA A 381 18.91 23.69 -21.13
CA ALA A 381 19.17 24.99 -20.51
C ALA A 381 20.67 25.24 -20.22
N ALA A 382 21.39 24.24 -19.70
CA ALA A 382 22.82 24.34 -19.40
C ALA A 382 23.71 24.41 -20.65
N LEU A 383 23.22 23.91 -21.80
CA LEU A 383 23.88 24.01 -23.10
C LEU A 383 23.53 25.30 -23.86
N GLY A 384 22.66 26.16 -23.29
CA GLY A 384 22.28 27.45 -23.88
C GLY A 384 21.25 27.35 -25.01
N GLY A 385 20.43 26.29 -25.03
CA GLY A 385 19.33 26.15 -25.98
C GLY A 385 18.19 27.14 -25.71
N GLU A 386 17.44 27.49 -26.75
CA GLU A 386 16.34 28.46 -26.69
C GLU A 386 15.15 27.94 -25.88
N THR A 387 14.54 28.82 -25.09
CA THR A 387 13.36 28.53 -24.26
C THR A 387 12.30 29.63 -24.37
N ASP A 388 11.05 29.28 -24.08
CA ASP A 388 9.93 30.19 -23.90
C ASP A 388 9.53 30.20 -22.41
N ASP A 389 9.61 31.38 -21.78
CA ASP A 389 9.38 31.55 -20.34
C ASP A 389 7.88 31.65 -20.04
N ARG A 390 7.25 30.54 -19.65
CA ARG A 390 5.82 30.49 -19.32
C ARG A 390 5.62 30.13 -17.85
N ASN A 391 4.75 30.87 -17.16
CA ASN A 391 4.45 30.66 -15.73
C ASN A 391 5.69 30.66 -14.80
N SER A 392 6.77 31.36 -15.19
CA SER A 392 8.09 31.36 -14.52
C SER A 392 8.89 30.05 -14.63
N GLU A 393 8.58 29.22 -15.62
CA GLU A 393 9.32 28.02 -16.01
C GLU A 393 9.86 28.18 -17.46
N ALA A 394 11.08 27.71 -17.71
CA ALA A 394 11.75 27.82 -19.01
C ALA A 394 11.48 26.56 -19.84
N LEU A 395 10.61 26.67 -20.86
CA LEU A 395 10.11 25.54 -21.64
C LEU A 395 10.74 25.47 -23.03
N VAL A 396 11.09 24.26 -23.47
CA VAL A 396 11.38 23.94 -24.87
C VAL A 396 10.05 23.72 -25.58
N VAL A 397 9.79 24.50 -26.63
CA VAL A 397 8.51 24.51 -27.36
C VAL A 397 8.74 24.33 -28.85
N ALA A 398 7.68 24.10 -29.63
CA ALA A 398 7.78 24.01 -31.09
C ALA A 398 8.40 25.31 -31.66
N GLY A 399 9.55 25.18 -32.32
CA GLY A 399 10.39 26.26 -32.82
C GLY A 399 11.71 26.46 -32.06
N SER A 400 11.84 26.00 -30.82
CA SER A 400 13.07 26.13 -30.00
C SER A 400 14.26 25.37 -30.62
N GLN A 401 15.43 26.02 -30.66
CA GLN A 401 16.67 25.42 -31.16
C GLN A 401 17.78 25.34 -30.09
N LEU A 402 18.63 24.32 -30.20
CA LEU A 402 19.90 24.20 -29.50
C LEU A 402 21.00 23.97 -30.54
N GLN A 403 21.99 24.88 -30.58
CA GLN A 403 23.14 24.75 -31.48
C GLN A 403 24.39 24.31 -30.70
N LEU A 404 25.02 23.24 -31.18
CA LEU A 404 26.23 22.65 -30.62
C LEU A 404 27.37 22.68 -31.64
N THR A 405 28.62 22.74 -31.17
CA THR A 405 29.78 22.35 -31.96
C THR A 405 29.85 20.82 -32.02
N ALA A 406 30.15 20.26 -33.18
CA ALA A 406 30.20 18.81 -33.40
C ALA A 406 31.34 18.43 -34.35
N GLU A 407 32.25 17.58 -33.91
CA GLU A 407 33.25 16.94 -34.78
C GLU A 407 32.55 15.90 -35.69
N SER A 408 33.07 15.63 -36.89
CA SER A 408 32.30 14.93 -37.92
C SER A 408 32.11 13.42 -37.73
N ASP A 409 32.67 12.87 -36.64
CA ASP A 409 32.55 11.50 -36.12
C ASP A 409 31.63 11.39 -34.88
N PHE A 410 30.78 12.40 -34.61
CA PHE A 410 29.90 12.41 -33.44
C PHE A 410 28.87 11.26 -33.37
N ASP A 411 28.47 10.87 -32.17
CA ASP A 411 27.22 10.15 -31.87
C ASP A 411 26.49 10.95 -30.80
N VAL A 412 25.27 11.41 -31.09
CA VAL A 412 24.45 12.21 -30.17
C VAL A 412 23.09 11.60 -29.97
N ARG A 413 22.62 11.65 -28.72
CA ARG A 413 21.32 11.15 -28.28
C ARG A 413 20.70 12.18 -27.34
N VAL A 414 19.48 12.56 -27.64
CA VAL A 414 18.68 13.51 -26.87
C VAL A 414 17.63 12.71 -26.11
N PHE A 415 17.64 12.83 -24.79
CA PHE A 415 16.72 12.16 -23.88
C PHE A 415 15.82 13.18 -23.21
N TRP A 416 14.60 12.78 -22.88
CA TRP A 416 13.83 13.40 -21.81
C TRP A 416 13.96 12.55 -20.54
N ASN A 417 14.06 13.21 -19.39
CA ASN A 417 14.21 12.58 -18.08
C ASN A 417 13.76 13.54 -16.97
N ALA A 418 12.59 13.30 -16.37
CA ALA A 418 12.18 13.95 -15.13
C ALA A 418 12.95 13.37 -13.93
N GLU A 419 12.87 14.01 -12.75
CA GLU A 419 13.60 13.58 -11.53
C GLU A 419 13.20 12.21 -10.96
N ALA A 420 12.25 11.49 -11.59
CA ALA A 420 11.78 10.16 -11.18
C ALA A 420 11.32 9.28 -12.37
N SER A 421 12.02 9.35 -13.51
CA SER A 421 11.72 8.55 -14.72
C SER A 421 12.96 7.84 -15.26
N ASP A 422 12.77 6.77 -16.03
CA ASP A 422 13.81 6.30 -16.95
C ASP A 422 14.03 7.28 -18.12
N PRO A 423 15.26 7.45 -18.65
CA PRO A 423 15.54 8.36 -19.75
C PRO A 423 14.95 7.89 -21.09
N VAL A 424 13.96 8.61 -21.61
CA VAL A 424 13.31 8.28 -22.89
C VAL A 424 14.01 8.99 -24.06
N LEU A 425 14.39 8.24 -25.09
CA LEU A 425 15.08 8.76 -26.27
C LEU A 425 14.12 9.56 -27.18
N LEU A 426 14.29 10.88 -27.20
CA LEU A 426 13.54 11.79 -28.10
C LEU A 426 14.15 11.88 -29.51
N GLY A 427 15.45 11.59 -29.66
CA GLY A 427 16.12 11.61 -30.96
C GLY A 427 17.58 11.21 -30.89
N GLN A 428 18.13 10.71 -32.00
CA GLN A 428 19.54 10.34 -32.11
C GLN A 428 20.09 10.65 -33.50
N ARG A 429 21.39 10.91 -33.60
CA ARG A 429 22.09 11.10 -34.88
C ARG A 429 23.57 10.76 -34.77
N ALA A 430 24.11 10.14 -35.81
CA ALA A 430 25.55 10.02 -36.02
C ALA A 430 26.08 11.07 -37.01
N GLY A 431 27.36 11.40 -36.89
CA GLY A 431 28.12 12.21 -37.83
C GLY A 431 28.32 11.49 -39.19
N PRO A 432 28.69 12.23 -40.25
CA PRO A 432 28.91 11.64 -41.57
C PRO A 432 30.15 10.74 -41.66
N ASP A 433 31.08 10.81 -40.70
CA ASP A 433 32.33 10.05 -40.68
C ASP A 433 32.48 9.14 -39.43
N ALA A 434 31.35 8.85 -38.74
CA ALA A 434 31.23 8.02 -37.54
C ALA A 434 31.04 6.52 -37.81
#